data_AF-A0A4Y7Q233-F1
#
_entry.id   AF-A0A4Y7Q233-F1
#
_cell.length_a   1.000
_cell.length_b   1.000
_cell.length_c   1.000
_cell.angle_alpha   90.00
_cell.angle_beta   90.00
_cell.angle_gamma   90.00
#
_symmetry.space_group_name_H-M   'P 1'
#
loop_
_entity.id
_entity.type
_entity.pdbx_description
1 polymer ?
#
loop_
_entity_poly.entity_id
_entity_poly.type
_entity_poly.pdbx_seq_one_letter_code
_entity_poly.pdbx_strand_id
1 'polypeptide(L)'
;MTSRAPLTLQCMPSHIRDSLGHPIAVLRLDEANFEADVIKADIISFLERMRALLRDASTGASSQEVENQNVVLQFVLLVDVDNIPVKVLPIDLISWYIREVQPRFHGMIAAAFVVNHSWTHSGFWSVIKHLLPSSAVSRLIFLSPEEASQILPSSVLTRQLVNNHPRRPISQVVEARPPALPPSPPPTPPAVPLISKIASVSRFSVLNPFFGYPINPPPAESSLERSVPQLRHGRRRKRDLLRALAILFWQKWKTCMSVGSFMMVTYFVIRFYVRDVRRRRMLLAL
;
A
#
# COMPACT_ATOMS: atom_id res chain seq x y z
N MET A 1 -12.10 25.29 29.27
CA MET A 1 -12.57 24.09 28.55
C MET A 1 -11.88 24.06 27.19
N THR A 2 -10.77 23.34 27.09
CA THR A 2 -10.01 23.22 25.82
C THR A 2 -10.69 22.16 24.96
N SER A 3 -11.34 22.61 23.88
CA SER A 3 -11.88 21.75 22.83
C SER A 3 -10.76 20.81 22.36
N ARG A 4 -10.91 19.50 22.60
CA ARG A 4 -10.01 18.48 22.06
C ARG A 4 -10.34 18.30 20.59
N ALA A 5 -9.32 18.35 19.73
CA ALA A 5 -9.47 18.02 18.33
C ALA A 5 -9.94 16.56 18.19
N PRO A 6 -10.93 16.26 17.34
CA PRO A 6 -11.48 14.91 17.16
C PRO A 6 -10.46 13.91 16.64
N LEU A 7 -9.37 14.40 16.05
CA LEU A 7 -8.37 13.57 15.42
C LEU A 7 -6.98 14.17 15.72
N THR A 8 -6.12 13.37 16.34
CA THR A 8 -4.73 13.79 16.63
C THR A 8 -3.79 13.10 15.64
N LEU A 9 -3.42 13.85 14.60
CA LEU A 9 -2.39 13.45 13.64
C LEU A 9 -1.05 14.05 14.06
N GLN A 10 -0.11 13.19 14.46
CA GLN A 10 1.22 13.60 14.88
C GLN A 10 2.29 12.94 14.00
N CYS A 11 3.07 13.76 13.32
CA CYS A 11 4.29 13.31 12.63
C CYS A 11 5.39 13.10 13.68
N MET A 12 6.12 11.98 13.60
CA MET A 12 7.32 11.84 14.42
C MET A 12 8.44 12.74 13.90
N PRO A 13 9.35 13.18 14.77
CA PRO A 13 10.56 13.88 14.35
C PRO A 13 11.35 13.09 13.29
N SER A 14 12.03 13.80 12.37
CA SER A 14 12.74 13.23 11.21
C SER A 14 13.87 12.24 11.54
N HIS A 15 14.33 12.21 12.80
CA HIS A 15 15.33 11.26 13.30
C HIS A 15 14.74 9.90 13.69
N ILE A 16 13.42 9.79 13.85
CA ILE A 16 12.74 8.54 14.19
C ILE A 16 12.23 7.90 12.90
N ARG A 17 12.79 6.74 12.56
CA ARG A 17 12.47 5.99 11.34
C ARG A 17 12.18 4.53 11.67
N ASP A 18 11.39 3.90 10.81
CA ASP A 18 11.23 2.46 10.79
C ASP A 18 12.58 1.78 10.44
N SER A 19 12.69 0.49 10.73
CA SER A 19 13.78 -0.42 10.30
C SER A 19 14.16 -0.27 8.81
N LEU A 20 13.20 0.09 7.96
CA LEU A 20 13.38 0.34 6.53
C LEU A 20 13.72 1.80 6.17
N GLY A 21 13.91 2.68 7.15
CA GLY A 21 14.28 4.09 6.95
C GLY A 21 13.11 5.02 6.65
N HIS A 22 11.86 4.56 6.73
CA HIS A 22 10.67 5.37 6.49
C HIS A 22 10.32 6.25 7.70
N PRO A 23 9.90 7.51 7.51
CA PRO A 23 9.35 8.32 8.59
C PRO A 23 8.04 7.70 9.09
N ILE A 24 7.81 7.81 10.40
CA ILE A 24 6.62 7.26 11.06
C ILE A 24 5.66 8.41 11.40
N ALA A 25 4.39 8.23 11.10
CA ALA A 25 3.32 9.11 11.54
C ALA A 25 2.34 8.35 12.43
N VAL A 26 1.84 9.00 13.47
CA VAL A 26 0.86 8.42 14.40
C VAL A 26 -0.47 9.11 14.23
N LEU A 27 -1.50 8.31 13.97
CA LEU A 27 -2.90 8.70 13.92
C LEU A 27 -3.57 8.16 15.18
N ARG A 28 -4.09 9.07 16.01
CA ARG A 28 -5.01 8.71 17.09
C ARG A 28 -6.37 9.29 16.81
N LEU A 29 -7.37 8.46 16.97
CA LEU A 29 -8.78 8.81 16.84
C LEU A 29 -9.30 9.01 18.27
N ASP A 30 -9.80 10.21 18.57
CA ASP A 30 -10.36 10.55 19.89
C ASP A 30 -11.89 10.62 19.78
N GLU A 31 -12.61 10.45 20.89
CA GLU A 31 -14.08 10.37 20.93
C GLU A 31 -14.80 11.68 20.57
N ALA A 32 -14.07 12.77 20.35
CA ALA A 32 -14.67 14.08 20.13
C ALA A 32 -15.39 14.16 18.77
N ASN A 33 -16.53 14.85 18.76
CA ASN A 33 -17.48 14.97 17.66
C ASN A 33 -16.86 14.91 16.27
N PHE A 34 -17.22 13.87 15.51
CA PHE A 34 -16.80 13.66 14.13
C PHE A 34 -17.53 14.63 13.18
N GLU A 35 -17.14 15.91 13.21
CA GLU A 35 -17.56 16.86 12.20
C GLU A 35 -16.78 16.56 10.91
N ALA A 36 -17.48 16.02 9.91
CA ALA A 36 -16.85 15.45 8.72
C ALA A 36 -15.96 16.46 7.98
N ASP A 37 -16.36 17.72 7.88
CA ASP A 37 -15.63 18.71 7.09
C ASP A 37 -14.33 19.18 7.76
N VAL A 38 -14.32 19.27 9.09
CA VAL A 38 -13.10 19.56 9.86
C VAL A 38 -12.08 18.42 9.71
N ILE A 39 -12.55 17.17 9.82
CA ILE A 39 -11.70 15.98 9.66
C ILE A 39 -11.12 15.89 8.25
N LYS A 40 -11.91 16.19 7.22
CA LYS A 40 -11.44 16.21 5.83
C LYS A 40 -10.28 17.19 5.64
N ALA A 41 -10.44 18.42 6.17
CA ALA A 41 -9.42 19.45 6.11
C ALA A 41 -8.14 19.04 6.87
N ASP A 42 -8.29 18.43 8.05
CA ASP A 42 -7.18 17.92 8.86
C ASP A 42 -6.40 16.81 8.15
N ILE A 43 -7.10 15.86 7.52
CA ILE A 43 -6.49 14.77 6.74
C ILE A 43 -5.68 15.34 5.57
N ILE A 44 -6.24 16.28 4.80
CA ILE A 44 -5.52 16.91 3.68
C ILE A 44 -4.28 17.64 4.20
N SER A 45 -4.45 18.47 5.23
CA SER A 45 -3.36 19.27 5.80
C SER A 45 -2.22 18.38 6.31
N PHE A 46 -2.55 17.26 6.94
CA PHE A 46 -1.58 16.27 7.37
C PHE A 46 -0.86 15.60 6.20
N LEU A 47 -1.58 15.16 5.16
CA LEU A 47 -0.96 14.52 4.00
C LEU A 47 -0.04 15.47 3.23
N GLU A 48 -0.42 16.75 3.10
CA GLU A 48 0.46 17.78 2.52
C GLU A 48 1.70 18.02 3.37
N ARG A 49 1.56 18.05 4.70
CA ARG A 49 2.71 18.15 5.61
C ARG A 49 3.63 16.94 5.47
N MET A 50 3.09 15.73 5.36
CA MET A 50 3.88 14.53 5.12
C MET A 50 4.57 14.56 3.75
N ARG A 51 3.90 15.09 2.73
CA ARG A 51 4.49 15.29 1.40
C ARG A 51 5.69 16.24 1.46
N ALA A 52 5.56 17.36 2.18
CA ALA A 52 6.65 18.30 2.41
C ALA A 52 7.80 17.64 3.18
N LEU A 53 7.51 16.91 4.26
CA LEU A 53 8.53 16.20 5.05
C LEU A 53 9.30 15.16 4.23
N LEU A 54 8.61 14.40 3.37
CA LEU A 54 9.26 13.44 2.48
C LEU A 54 10.13 14.14 1.43
N ARG A 55 9.68 15.28 0.90
CA ARG A 55 10.46 16.10 -0.03
C ARG A 55 11.73 16.65 0.63
N ASP A 56 11.61 17.15 1.86
CA ASP A 56 12.74 17.68 2.62
C ASP A 56 13.72 16.57 2.98
N ALA A 57 13.23 15.40 3.41
CA ALA A 57 14.06 14.22 3.67
C ALA A 57 14.78 13.73 2.41
N SER A 58 14.15 13.85 1.24
CA SER A 58 14.76 13.51 -0.05
C SER A 58 15.80 14.55 -0.50
N THR A 59 15.61 15.83 -0.18
CA THR A 59 16.49 16.93 -0.61
C THR A 59 17.70 17.09 0.32
N GLY A 60 17.53 16.83 1.62
CA GLY A 60 18.64 16.83 2.58
C GLY A 60 19.66 15.72 2.30
N ALA A 61 19.22 14.59 1.75
CA ALA A 61 20.09 13.49 1.34
C ALA A 61 20.93 13.78 0.08
N SER A 62 20.69 14.91 -0.61
CA SER A 62 21.38 15.24 -1.86
C SER A 62 22.76 15.89 -1.66
N SER A 63 23.08 16.35 -0.45
CA SER A 63 24.25 17.22 -0.20
C SER A 63 25.49 16.50 0.33
N GLN A 64 25.40 15.21 0.66
CA GLN A 64 26.53 14.41 1.12
C GLN A 64 26.59 13.10 0.31
N GLU A 65 27.61 13.04 -0.55
CA GLU A 65 28.10 11.88 -1.31
C GLU A 65 27.23 11.36 -2.48
N VAL A 66 27.74 11.69 -3.67
CA VAL A 66 27.41 11.11 -4.97
C VAL A 66 27.63 9.60 -4.89
N GLU A 67 26.55 8.84 -4.71
CA GLU A 67 26.25 7.67 -5.56
C GLU A 67 25.08 6.78 -5.05
N ASN A 68 24.54 6.96 -3.83
CA ASN A 68 23.51 6.05 -3.28
C ASN A 68 22.32 6.73 -2.61
N GLN A 69 21.67 7.66 -3.32
CA GLN A 69 20.54 8.42 -2.80
C GLN A 69 19.28 7.55 -2.68
N ASN A 70 18.97 7.09 -1.47
CA ASN A 70 17.66 6.53 -1.15
C ASN A 70 16.63 7.66 -1.06
N VAL A 71 15.93 7.91 -2.17
CA VAL A 71 14.78 8.82 -2.22
C VAL A 71 13.64 8.19 -1.41
N VAL A 72 13.40 8.70 -0.20
CA VAL A 72 12.30 8.24 0.65
C VAL A 72 11.00 8.90 0.20
N LEU A 73 10.20 8.17 -0.57
CA LEU A 73 8.90 8.63 -1.10
C LEU A 73 7.71 8.18 -0.26
N GLN A 74 7.95 7.37 0.76
CA GLN A 74 6.90 6.70 1.51
C GLN A 74 7.09 6.87 3.01
N PHE A 75 5.97 6.91 3.73
CA PHE A 75 5.92 6.94 5.19
C PHE A 75 5.10 5.77 5.73
N VAL A 76 5.35 5.43 6.99
CA VAL A 76 4.60 4.42 7.73
C VAL A 76 3.59 5.11 8.62
N LEU A 77 2.34 4.66 8.57
CA LEU A 77 1.26 5.17 9.41
C LEU A 77 1.00 4.19 10.57
N LEU A 78 1.05 4.67 11.80
CA LEU A 78 0.62 3.95 12.99
C LEU A 78 -0.78 4.43 13.36
N VAL A 79 -1.76 3.55 13.36
CA VAL A 79 -3.15 3.84 13.69
C VAL A 79 -3.44 3.23 15.05
N ASP A 80 -3.65 4.10 16.04
CA ASP A 80 -4.11 3.70 17.35
C ASP A 80 -5.65 3.67 17.37
N VAL A 81 -6.21 2.51 17.70
CA VAL A 81 -7.64 2.22 17.67
C VAL A 81 -8.23 2.20 19.07
N ASP A 82 -7.40 2.40 20.11
CA ASP A 82 -7.86 2.40 21.48
C ASP A 82 -8.90 3.51 21.69
N ASN A 83 -10.10 3.16 22.15
CA ASN A 83 -11.27 4.04 22.36
C ASN A 83 -12.06 4.50 21.12
N ILE A 84 -11.98 3.82 19.97
CA ILE A 84 -12.87 4.15 18.84
C ILE A 84 -14.28 3.59 19.10
N PRO A 85 -15.33 4.43 19.22
CA PRO A 85 -16.69 3.93 19.30
C PRO A 85 -17.10 3.34 17.95
N VAL A 86 -17.44 2.04 17.94
CA VAL A 86 -17.87 1.27 16.75
C VAL A 86 -19.06 1.92 16.01
N LYS A 87 -19.78 2.83 16.68
CA LYS A 87 -20.95 3.55 16.14
C LYS A 87 -20.62 4.71 15.20
N VAL A 88 -19.38 5.19 15.12
CA VAL A 88 -19.07 6.48 14.47
C VAL A 88 -18.05 6.33 13.35
N LEU A 89 -18.42 5.59 12.30
CA LEU A 89 -17.72 5.73 11.04
C LEU A 89 -18.62 6.41 10.00
N PRO A 90 -18.35 7.68 9.66
CA PRO A 90 -19.02 8.30 8.53
C PRO A 90 -18.54 7.58 7.26
N ILE A 91 -19.37 6.69 6.70
CA ILE A 91 -19.12 6.03 5.42
C ILE A 91 -18.80 7.08 4.34
N ASP A 92 -19.42 8.25 4.46
CA ASP A 92 -19.16 9.41 3.62
C ASP A 92 -17.71 9.87 3.66
N LEU A 93 -17.03 9.79 4.81
CA LEU A 93 -15.62 10.15 4.94
C LEU A 93 -14.72 9.14 4.21
N ILE A 94 -15.03 7.85 4.29
CA ILE A 94 -14.27 6.83 3.55
C ILE A 94 -14.48 7.00 2.05
N SER A 95 -15.74 7.18 1.63
CA SER A 95 -16.10 7.39 0.23
C SER A 95 -15.39 8.64 -0.32
N TRP A 96 -15.41 9.73 0.45
CA TRP A 96 -14.65 10.96 0.14
C TRP A 96 -13.14 10.69 0.06
N TYR A 97 -12.56 9.99 1.03
CA TYR A 97 -11.13 9.67 1.03
C TYR A 97 -10.72 8.90 -0.24
N ILE A 98 -11.50 7.90 -0.63
CA ILE A 98 -11.21 7.09 -1.82
C ILE A 98 -11.36 7.91 -3.10
N ARG A 99 -12.35 8.79 -3.18
CA ARG A 99 -12.63 9.58 -4.39
C ARG A 99 -11.71 10.78 -4.56
N GLU A 100 -11.38 11.47 -3.47
CA GLU A 100 -10.69 12.76 -3.52
C GLU A 100 -9.25 12.70 -3.04
N VAL A 101 -8.96 11.91 -2.00
CA VAL A 101 -7.64 11.90 -1.35
C VAL A 101 -6.73 10.84 -1.97
N GLN A 102 -7.21 9.62 -2.12
CA GLN A 102 -6.42 8.48 -2.62
C GLN A 102 -5.80 8.72 -4.02
N PRO A 103 -6.48 9.37 -4.98
CA PRO A 103 -5.87 9.70 -6.27
C PRO A 103 -4.78 10.77 -6.19
N ARG A 104 -4.86 11.70 -5.23
CA ARG A 104 -3.92 12.82 -5.08
C ARG A 104 -2.63 12.43 -4.34
N PHE A 105 -2.74 11.54 -3.35
CA PHE A 105 -1.63 11.12 -2.48
C PHE A 105 -1.26 9.64 -2.69
N HIS A 106 -1.43 9.15 -3.92
CA HIS A 106 -1.16 7.76 -4.23
C HIS A 106 0.30 7.39 -3.95
N GLY A 107 0.50 6.23 -3.32
CA GLY A 107 1.83 5.64 -3.13
C GLY A 107 2.66 6.23 -2.00
N MET A 108 2.16 7.22 -1.25
CA MET A 108 2.89 7.83 -0.13
C MET A 108 2.90 6.98 1.15
N ILE A 109 1.93 6.08 1.31
CA ILE A 109 1.85 5.21 2.49
C ILE A 109 2.53 3.88 2.16
N ALA A 110 3.64 3.55 2.81
CA ALA A 110 4.33 2.27 2.68
C ALA A 110 3.50 1.16 3.34
N ALA A 111 3.19 1.36 4.62
CA ALA A 111 2.39 0.46 5.45
C ALA A 111 1.55 1.27 6.45
N ALA A 112 0.40 0.72 6.81
CA ALA A 112 -0.45 1.22 7.89
C ALA A 112 -0.54 0.13 8.96
N PHE A 113 0.07 0.39 10.11
CA PHE A 113 0.08 -0.51 11.25
C PHE A 113 -1.05 -0.16 12.20
N VAL A 114 -1.96 -1.11 12.42
CA VAL A 114 -3.08 -0.96 13.34
C VAL A 114 -2.71 -1.57 14.69
N VAL A 115 -2.72 -0.75 15.74
CA VAL A 115 -2.36 -1.14 17.10
C VAL A 115 -3.56 -1.01 18.03
N ASN A 116 -3.53 -1.70 19.17
CA ASN A 116 -4.62 -1.74 20.15
C ASN A 116 -5.96 -2.20 19.57
N HIS A 117 -5.91 -3.09 18.57
CA HIS A 117 -7.10 -3.66 17.99
C HIS A 117 -7.67 -4.75 18.92
N SER A 118 -8.92 -4.60 19.33
CA SER A 118 -9.68 -5.62 20.05
C SER A 118 -10.59 -6.42 19.12
N TRP A 119 -11.04 -7.59 19.57
CA TRP A 119 -12.03 -8.43 18.86
C TRP A 119 -13.32 -7.66 18.54
N THR A 120 -13.65 -6.64 19.33
CA THR A 120 -14.79 -5.74 19.15
C THR A 120 -14.72 -4.92 17.85
N HIS A 121 -13.51 -4.73 17.28
CA HIS A 121 -13.30 -4.01 16.03
C HIS A 121 -13.26 -4.93 14.80
N SER A 122 -13.41 -6.25 14.96
CA SER A 122 -13.35 -7.22 13.85
C SER A 122 -14.43 -6.97 12.79
N GLY A 123 -15.67 -6.71 13.22
CA GLY A 123 -16.78 -6.37 12.32
C GLY A 123 -16.56 -5.07 11.57
N PHE A 124 -16.01 -4.06 12.25
CA PHE A 124 -15.63 -2.77 11.68
C PHE A 124 -14.58 -2.91 10.57
N TRP A 125 -13.53 -3.69 10.79
CA TRP A 125 -12.50 -3.93 9.79
C TRP A 125 -13.00 -4.71 8.58
N SER A 126 -13.99 -5.58 8.75
CA SER A 126 -14.64 -6.27 7.63
C SER A 126 -15.29 -5.27 6.66
N VAL A 127 -16.04 -4.30 7.20
CA VAL A 127 -16.68 -3.24 6.39
C VAL A 127 -15.65 -2.38 5.67
N ILE A 128 -14.61 -1.93 6.38
CA ILE A 128 -13.54 -1.09 5.79
C ILE A 128 -12.79 -1.83 4.68
N LYS A 129 -12.48 -3.12 4.86
CA LYS A 129 -11.79 -3.92 3.84
C LYS A 129 -12.58 -4.02 2.54
N HIS A 130 -13.92 -4.00 2.61
CA HIS A 130 -14.77 -3.98 1.42
C HIS A 130 -14.84 -2.62 0.74
N LEU A 131 -14.65 -1.53 1.49
CA LEU A 131 -14.66 -0.17 0.95
C LEU A 131 -13.30 0.21 0.37
N LEU A 132 -12.19 -0.26 0.96
CA LEU A 132 -10.84 0.06 0.49
C LEU A 132 -10.42 -0.75 -0.74
N PRO A 133 -9.63 -0.15 -1.66
CA PRO A 133 -9.04 -0.89 -2.77
C PRO A 133 -8.06 -1.95 -2.26
N SER A 134 -7.91 -3.06 -3.00
CA SER A 134 -7.06 -4.19 -2.63
C SER A 134 -5.59 -3.79 -2.36
N SER A 135 -5.09 -2.77 -3.06
CA SER A 135 -3.76 -2.21 -2.86
C SER A 135 -3.57 -1.50 -1.52
N ALA A 136 -4.64 -0.97 -0.92
CA ALA A 136 -4.61 -0.34 0.39
C ALA A 136 -4.76 -1.40 1.49
N VAL A 137 -5.61 -2.41 1.28
CA VAL A 137 -5.79 -3.53 2.23
C VAL A 137 -4.50 -4.32 2.41
N SER A 138 -3.72 -4.56 1.35
CA SER A 138 -2.45 -5.28 1.44
C SER A 138 -1.36 -4.56 2.22
N ARG A 139 -1.51 -3.24 2.43
CA ARG A 139 -0.56 -2.42 3.19
C ARG A 139 -0.98 -2.26 4.66
N LEU A 140 -2.17 -2.75 5.00
CA LEU A 140 -2.73 -2.65 6.34
C LEU A 140 -2.33 -3.89 7.14
N ILE A 141 -1.53 -3.68 8.18
CA ILE A 141 -0.96 -4.74 9.01
C ILE A 141 -1.47 -4.54 10.43
N PHE A 142 -2.07 -5.59 11.00
CA PHE A 142 -2.50 -5.59 12.39
C PHE A 142 -1.33 -6.06 13.24
N LEU A 143 -0.85 -5.20 14.13
CA LEU A 143 0.24 -5.56 15.03
C LEU A 143 -0.34 -6.14 16.31
N SER A 144 0.14 -7.32 16.69
CA SER A 144 0.08 -7.78 18.07
C SER A 144 0.98 -6.88 18.94
N PRO A 145 0.65 -6.64 20.24
CA PRO A 145 1.51 -5.88 21.14
C PRO A 145 2.96 -6.38 21.19
N GLU A 146 3.18 -7.69 21.01
CA GLU A 146 4.51 -8.30 20.98
C GLU A 146 5.27 -7.98 19.68
N GLU A 147 4.59 -8.00 18.54
CA GLU A 147 5.17 -7.71 17.21
C GLU A 147 5.49 -6.22 17.04
N ALA A 148 4.69 -5.35 17.67
CA ALA A 148 4.93 -3.92 17.68
C ALA A 148 6.31 -3.59 18.26
N SER A 149 6.75 -4.33 19.28
CA SER A 149 8.06 -4.16 19.95
C SER A 149 9.28 -4.50 19.08
N GLN A 150 9.09 -5.32 18.05
CA GLN A 150 10.17 -5.76 17.16
C GLN A 150 10.33 -4.82 15.95
N ILE A 151 9.22 -4.24 15.49
CA ILE A 151 9.18 -3.41 14.27
C ILE A 151 9.38 -1.94 14.60
N LEU A 152 8.84 -1.47 15.73
CA LEU A 152 8.95 -0.07 16.14
C LEU A 152 10.13 0.09 17.10
N PRO A 153 11.00 1.10 16.89
CA PRO A 153 12.03 1.44 17.86
C PRO A 153 11.40 1.67 19.23
N SER A 154 11.97 1.11 20.29
CA SER A 154 11.40 1.14 21.65
C SER A 154 11.05 2.56 22.12
N SER A 155 11.76 3.59 21.62
CA SER A 155 11.49 5.01 21.87
C SER A 155 10.10 5.50 21.41
N VAL A 156 9.50 4.86 20.39
CA VAL A 156 8.18 5.19 19.84
C VAL A 156 7.06 4.59 20.69
N LEU A 157 7.28 3.36 21.19
CA LEU A 157 6.29 2.61 21.96
C LEU A 157 6.11 3.19 23.36
N THR A 158 7.20 3.55 24.05
CA THR A 158 7.14 3.88 25.49
C THR A 158 6.58 5.26 25.79
N ARG A 159 6.72 6.25 24.89
CA ARG A 159 6.30 7.64 25.18
C ARG A 159 4.92 8.01 24.66
N GLN A 160 4.42 7.30 23.66
CA GLN A 160 3.21 7.67 22.96
C GLN A 160 2.11 6.61 23.12
N LEU A 161 2.42 5.32 22.95
CA LEU A 161 1.41 4.27 22.99
C LEU A 161 1.04 3.83 24.43
N VAL A 162 1.99 3.88 25.37
CA VAL A 162 1.80 3.33 26.74
C VAL A 162 1.25 4.36 27.73
N ASN A 163 1.44 5.66 27.49
CA ASN A 163 1.04 6.68 28.46
C ASN A 163 -0.18 7.45 27.98
N ASN A 164 -1.35 7.09 28.53
CA ASN A 164 -2.61 7.84 28.52
C ASN A 164 -2.53 9.21 29.22
N HIS A 165 -1.40 9.92 29.10
CA HIS A 165 -1.21 11.22 29.74
C HIS A 165 -1.42 12.39 28.78
N PRO A 166 -2.05 13.49 29.26
CA PRO A 166 -2.33 14.66 28.46
C PRO A 166 -1.02 15.28 27.97
N ARG A 167 -0.99 15.54 26.66
CA ARG A 167 0.02 16.28 25.89
C ARG A 167 0.90 17.18 26.77
N ARG A 168 2.19 16.87 26.88
CA ARG A 168 3.19 17.94 27.01
C ARG A 168 3.55 18.43 25.60
N PRO A 169 3.42 19.72 25.30
CA PRO A 169 3.85 20.27 24.03
C PRO A 169 5.36 20.04 23.84
N ILE A 170 5.74 19.44 22.71
CA ILE A 170 7.12 19.18 22.32
C ILE A 170 7.73 20.51 21.82
N SER A 171 7.95 21.45 22.74
CA SER A 171 8.71 22.66 22.46
C SER A 171 10.03 22.73 23.23
N GLN A 172 10.35 21.76 24.09
CA GLN A 172 11.61 21.78 24.85
C GLN A 172 12.10 20.35 25.12
N VAL A 173 12.79 19.75 24.15
CA VAL A 173 13.86 18.79 24.47
C VAL A 173 15.12 19.37 23.85
N VAL A 174 15.65 20.38 24.54
CA VAL A 174 17.04 20.79 24.40
C VAL A 174 17.89 19.60 24.83
N GLU A 175 18.74 19.20 23.90
CA GLU A 175 19.99 18.49 24.05
C GLU A 175 20.59 18.55 25.47
N ALA A 176 20.47 17.44 26.20
CA ALA A 176 21.30 17.17 27.37
C ALA A 176 22.30 16.07 26.98
N ARG A 177 23.45 16.51 26.46
CA ARG A 177 24.66 15.71 26.30
C ARG A 177 25.15 15.27 27.69
N PRO A 178 25.21 13.97 28.03
CA PRO A 178 25.91 13.52 29.22
C PRO A 178 27.44 13.64 29.00
N PRO A 179 28.22 14.07 30.01
CA PRO A 179 29.68 14.15 29.92
C PRO A 179 30.31 12.75 29.84
N ALA A 180 31.38 12.68 29.05
CA ALA A 180 32.12 11.49 28.70
C ALA A 180 32.74 10.77 29.91
N LEU A 181 32.65 9.43 29.90
CA LEU A 181 33.46 8.53 30.73
C LEU A 181 34.38 7.69 29.82
N PRO A 182 35.55 7.25 30.32
CA PRO A 182 36.71 6.82 29.51
C PRO A 182 36.56 5.42 28.86
N PRO A 183 37.39 5.11 27.85
CA PRO A 183 37.21 3.95 26.97
C PRO A 183 37.60 2.62 27.64
N SER A 184 36.72 1.63 27.55
CA SER A 184 37.01 0.21 27.83
C SER A 184 37.32 -0.56 26.53
N PRO A 185 38.15 -1.61 26.58
CA PRO A 185 38.69 -2.30 25.40
C PRO A 185 37.66 -3.19 24.66
N PRO A 186 37.91 -3.52 23.39
CA PRO A 186 36.92 -4.11 22.50
C PRO A 186 36.65 -5.60 22.80
N PRO A 187 35.38 -6.04 22.87
CA PRO A 187 35.05 -7.44 22.75
C PRO A 187 34.93 -7.86 21.28
N THR A 188 35.63 -8.94 20.98
CA THR A 188 35.62 -9.76 19.76
C THR A 188 34.21 -10.00 19.19
N PRO A 189 33.99 -9.87 17.87
CA PRO A 189 32.70 -10.18 17.26
C PRO A 189 32.43 -11.70 17.26
N PRO A 190 31.26 -12.18 17.71
CA PRO A 190 30.84 -13.54 17.42
C PRO A 190 30.48 -13.66 15.93
N ALA A 191 31.03 -14.68 15.29
CA ALA A 191 30.70 -15.09 13.94
C ALA A 191 29.19 -15.38 13.83
N VAL A 192 28.47 -14.59 13.03
CA VAL A 192 27.10 -14.91 12.61
C VAL A 192 27.18 -15.59 11.24
N PRO A 193 26.58 -16.78 11.06
CA PRO A 193 26.62 -17.51 9.81
C PRO A 193 25.78 -16.81 8.74
N LEU A 194 26.47 -16.26 7.75
CA LEU A 194 26.24 -16.45 6.32
C LEU A 194 24.77 -16.69 5.89
N ILE A 195 24.02 -15.60 5.68
CA ILE A 195 22.78 -15.59 4.89
C ILE A 195 23.19 -15.63 3.41
N SER A 196 23.68 -16.78 2.93
CA SER A 196 24.12 -17.00 1.55
C SER A 196 23.13 -17.82 0.70
N LYS A 197 21.83 -17.77 1.02
CA LYS A 197 20.80 -18.47 0.23
C LYS A 197 19.54 -17.63 0.03
N ILE A 198 19.65 -16.53 -0.73
CA ILE A 198 18.48 -15.95 -1.43
C ILE A 198 18.56 -16.37 -2.89
N ALA A 199 18.51 -17.68 -3.13
CA ALA A 199 18.32 -18.22 -4.48
C ALA A 199 16.81 -18.27 -4.77
N SER A 200 16.34 -17.37 -5.64
CA SER A 200 14.99 -17.28 -6.21
C SER A 200 13.85 -16.91 -5.24
N VAL A 201 13.60 -15.60 -5.11
CA VAL A 201 12.34 -15.09 -4.52
C VAL A 201 11.21 -15.27 -5.55
N SER A 202 10.12 -15.94 -5.15
CA SER A 202 8.94 -16.16 -6.00
C SER A 202 8.29 -14.85 -6.45
N ARG A 203 7.70 -14.81 -7.66
CA ARG A 203 7.04 -13.62 -8.23
C ARG A 203 5.89 -13.09 -7.37
N PHE A 204 5.24 -13.99 -6.63
CA PHE A 204 4.13 -13.67 -5.73
C PHE A 204 4.57 -13.68 -4.25
N SER A 205 5.87 -13.69 -3.98
CA SER A 205 6.36 -13.57 -2.61
C SER A 205 6.05 -12.18 -2.05
N VAL A 206 5.68 -12.15 -0.79
CA VAL A 206 5.46 -10.91 -0.01
C VAL A 206 6.75 -10.08 0.09
N LEU A 207 7.91 -10.74 -0.03
CA LEU A 207 9.23 -10.11 -0.03
C LEU A 207 9.62 -9.51 -1.40
N ASN A 208 8.76 -9.62 -2.42
CA ASN A 208 8.97 -9.03 -3.73
C ASN A 208 8.43 -7.58 -3.75
N PRO A 209 9.29 -6.54 -3.80
CA PRO A 209 8.82 -5.14 -3.87
C PRO A 209 8.06 -4.84 -5.17
N PHE A 210 8.23 -5.67 -6.20
CA PHE A 210 7.52 -5.60 -7.46
C PHE A 210 6.58 -6.80 -7.60
N PHE A 211 5.54 -6.85 -6.77
CA PHE A 211 4.56 -7.94 -6.73
C PHE A 211 4.03 -8.30 -8.14
N GLY A 212 4.14 -9.58 -8.50
CA GLY A 212 3.73 -10.10 -9.81
C GLY A 212 4.80 -10.00 -10.91
N TYR A 213 5.95 -9.39 -10.65
CA TYR A 213 7.05 -9.26 -11.61
C TYR A 213 8.24 -10.14 -11.24
N PRO A 214 8.85 -10.88 -12.20
CA PRO A 214 10.06 -11.64 -11.95
C PRO A 214 11.28 -10.72 -11.80
N ILE A 215 12.01 -10.90 -10.70
CA ILE A 215 13.28 -10.23 -10.39
C ILE A 215 14.42 -11.23 -10.61
N ASN A 216 15.54 -10.77 -11.18
CA ASN A 216 16.79 -11.51 -11.11
C ASN A 216 17.56 -11.05 -9.86
N PRO A 217 17.96 -11.95 -8.96
CA PRO A 217 18.86 -11.55 -7.87
C PRO A 217 20.19 -11.08 -8.48
N PRO A 218 20.83 -10.06 -7.89
CA PRO A 218 22.17 -9.65 -8.32
C PRO A 218 23.15 -10.81 -8.09
N PRO A 219 24.18 -10.97 -8.94
CA PRO A 219 25.16 -12.04 -8.80
C PRO A 219 25.88 -11.93 -7.44
N ALA A 220 26.07 -13.08 -6.79
CA ALA A 220 26.53 -13.19 -5.40
C ALA A 220 27.98 -12.72 -5.15
N GLU A 221 28.69 -12.25 -6.18
CA GLU A 221 30.10 -11.82 -6.08
C GLU A 221 30.27 -10.32 -5.81
N SER A 222 29.19 -9.52 -5.88
CA SER A 222 29.21 -8.10 -5.51
C SER A 222 28.50 -7.86 -4.17
N SER A 223 28.93 -8.59 -3.14
CA SER A 223 28.43 -8.44 -1.78
C SER A 223 29.10 -7.25 -1.09
N LEU A 224 28.76 -6.02 -1.48
CA LEU A 224 28.81 -4.85 -0.58
C LEU A 224 28.20 -3.57 -1.16
N GLU A 225 27.90 -3.50 -2.46
CA GLU A 225 27.31 -2.30 -3.05
C GLU A 225 26.07 -2.59 -3.90
N ARG A 226 24.96 -1.93 -3.53
CA ARG A 226 23.84 -1.57 -4.40
C ARG A 226 23.13 -2.74 -5.12
N SER A 227 22.21 -3.37 -4.40
CA SER A 227 21.24 -4.30 -4.98
C SER A 227 19.92 -3.62 -5.28
N VAL A 228 19.86 -2.80 -6.33
CA VAL A 228 18.56 -2.45 -6.93
C VAL A 228 18.17 -3.63 -7.83
N PRO A 229 17.12 -4.40 -7.50
CA PRO A 229 16.68 -5.52 -8.33
C PRO A 229 16.28 -5.02 -9.72
N GLN A 230 17.08 -5.36 -10.74
CA GLN A 230 16.77 -4.99 -12.11
C GLN A 230 15.57 -5.80 -12.61
N LEU A 231 14.50 -5.07 -12.96
CA LEU A 231 13.34 -5.63 -13.64
C LEU A 231 13.79 -6.18 -15.00
N ARG A 232 13.50 -7.47 -15.27
CA ARG A 232 13.90 -8.20 -16.48
C ARG A 232 13.15 -7.74 -17.76
N HIS A 233 12.82 -6.45 -17.87
CA HIS A 233 11.95 -5.92 -18.91
C HIS A 233 12.70 -5.67 -20.22
N GLY A 234 12.91 -6.76 -20.98
CA GLY A 234 13.21 -6.74 -22.40
C GLY A 234 12.01 -7.18 -23.24
N ARG A 235 11.48 -6.27 -24.08
CA ARG A 235 10.74 -6.50 -25.34
C ARG A 235 9.42 -7.32 -25.33
N ARG A 236 9.05 -8.05 -24.28
CA ARG A 236 7.84 -8.90 -24.25
C ARG A 236 6.52 -8.20 -23.87
N ARG A 237 6.58 -7.01 -23.25
CA ARG A 237 5.42 -6.25 -22.73
C ARG A 237 4.37 -5.88 -23.79
N LYS A 238 4.81 -5.57 -25.02
CA LYS A 238 3.90 -5.24 -26.13
C LYS A 238 3.03 -6.43 -26.53
N ARG A 239 3.55 -7.66 -26.45
CA ARG A 239 2.84 -8.86 -26.88
C ARG A 239 1.79 -9.29 -25.87
N ASP A 240 2.09 -9.16 -24.58
CA ASP A 240 1.14 -9.49 -23.52
C ASP A 240 0.02 -8.45 -23.42
N LEU A 241 0.33 -7.18 -23.68
CA LEU A 241 -0.69 -6.13 -23.84
C LEU A 241 -1.60 -6.37 -25.05
N LEU A 242 -1.03 -6.75 -26.20
CA LEU A 242 -1.82 -7.12 -27.39
C LEU A 242 -2.70 -8.33 -27.12
N ARG A 243 -2.20 -9.34 -26.40
CA ARG A 243 -3.01 -10.51 -26.00
C ARG A 243 -4.15 -10.11 -25.08
N ALA A 244 -3.89 -9.25 -24.08
CA ALA A 244 -4.93 -8.76 -23.19
C ALA A 244 -6.00 -7.95 -23.94
N LEU A 245 -5.59 -7.04 -24.84
CA LEU A 245 -6.51 -6.29 -25.69
C LEU A 245 -7.32 -7.19 -26.63
N ALA A 246 -6.69 -8.21 -27.23
CA ALA A 246 -7.39 -9.17 -28.08
C ALA A 246 -8.42 -9.99 -27.30
N ILE A 247 -8.12 -10.40 -26.06
CA ILE A 247 -9.06 -11.12 -25.19
C ILE A 247 -10.24 -10.20 -24.83
N LEU A 248 -9.98 -8.95 -24.45
CA LEU A 248 -11.04 -7.99 -24.13
C LEU A 248 -11.91 -7.66 -25.35
N PHE A 249 -11.29 -7.49 -26.52
CA PHE A 249 -12.00 -7.28 -27.78
C PHE A 249 -12.88 -8.47 -28.12
N TRP A 250 -12.34 -9.70 -28.00
CA TRP A 250 -13.09 -10.94 -28.21
C TRP A 250 -14.26 -11.06 -27.23
N GLN A 251 -14.06 -10.78 -25.94
CA GLN A 251 -15.13 -10.81 -24.94
C GLN A 251 -16.24 -9.79 -25.22
N LYS A 252 -15.90 -8.60 -25.73
CA LYS A 252 -16.89 -7.58 -26.11
C LYS A 252 -17.68 -7.98 -27.35
N TRP A 253 -17.05 -8.65 -28.32
CA TRP A 253 -17.66 -8.92 -29.63
C TRP A 253 -18.25 -10.34 -29.78
N LYS A 254 -17.91 -11.28 -28.89
CA LYS A 254 -18.36 -12.68 -28.99
C LYS A 254 -19.88 -12.81 -29.08
N THR A 255 -20.62 -11.97 -28.37
CA THR A 255 -22.09 -12.05 -28.35
C THR A 255 -22.67 -11.60 -29.70
N CYS A 256 -22.14 -10.51 -30.25
CA CYS A 256 -22.56 -10.01 -31.57
C CYS A 256 -22.18 -10.99 -32.69
N MET A 257 -20.95 -11.50 -32.68
CA MET A 257 -20.49 -12.50 -33.66
C MET A 257 -21.26 -13.81 -33.58
N SER A 258 -21.60 -14.26 -32.36
CA SER A 258 -22.42 -15.48 -32.15
C SER A 258 -23.83 -15.32 -32.72
N VAL A 259 -24.50 -14.21 -32.41
CA VAL A 259 -25.84 -13.91 -32.94
C VAL A 259 -25.81 -13.76 -34.47
N GLY A 260 -24.82 -13.06 -35.01
CA GLY A 260 -24.65 -12.91 -36.45
C GLY A 260 -24.42 -14.26 -37.15
N SER A 261 -23.57 -15.12 -36.59
CA SER A 261 -23.34 -16.47 -37.09
C SER A 261 -24.62 -17.32 -37.09
N PHE A 262 -25.40 -17.28 -36.00
CA PHE A 262 -26.67 -18.00 -35.90
C PHE A 262 -27.68 -17.52 -36.95
N MET A 263 -27.84 -16.21 -37.12
CA MET A 263 -28.69 -15.63 -38.16
C MET A 263 -28.28 -16.07 -39.56
N MET A 264 -26.97 -16.12 -39.83
CA MET A 264 -26.43 -16.50 -41.13
C MET A 264 -26.67 -17.98 -41.43
N VAL A 265 -26.42 -18.88 -40.47
CA VAL A 265 -26.74 -20.31 -40.60
C VAL A 265 -28.23 -20.52 -40.84
N THR A 266 -29.10 -19.83 -40.09
CA THR A 266 -30.55 -19.94 -40.23
C THR A 266 -31.01 -19.49 -41.62
N TYR A 267 -30.44 -18.38 -42.13
CA TYR A 267 -30.69 -17.92 -43.50
C TYR A 267 -30.29 -18.95 -44.55
N PHE A 268 -29.13 -19.59 -44.40
CA PHE A 268 -28.68 -20.63 -45.33
C PHE A 268 -29.57 -21.87 -45.30
N VAL A 269 -30.00 -22.32 -44.13
CA VAL A 269 -30.92 -23.46 -43.99
C VAL A 269 -32.26 -23.16 -44.66
N ILE A 270 -32.84 -21.98 -44.41
CA ILE A 270 -34.08 -21.56 -45.07
C ILE A 270 -33.90 -21.52 -46.59
N ARG A 271 -32.80 -20.93 -47.06
CA ARG A 271 -32.51 -20.85 -48.50
C ARG A 271 -32.36 -22.23 -49.13
N PHE A 272 -31.67 -23.16 -48.46
CA PHE A 272 -31.53 -24.54 -48.91
C PHE A 272 -32.89 -25.26 -48.96
N TYR A 273 -33.69 -25.11 -47.91
CA TYR A 273 -35.03 -25.71 -47.84
C TYR A 273 -35.94 -25.20 -48.96
N VAL A 274 -35.97 -23.88 -49.20
CA VAL A 274 -36.75 -23.28 -50.30
C VAL A 274 -36.27 -23.79 -51.66
N ARG A 275 -34.96 -23.93 -51.87
CA ARG A 275 -34.41 -24.49 -53.12
C ARG A 275 -34.80 -25.95 -53.30
N ASP A 276 -34.77 -26.76 -52.24
CA ASP A 276 -35.16 -28.17 -52.29
C ASP A 276 -36.66 -28.33 -52.59
N VAL A 277 -37.52 -27.57 -51.91
CA VAL A 277 -38.97 -27.56 -52.18
C VAL A 277 -39.27 -27.16 -53.62
N ARG A 278 -38.60 -26.14 -54.17
CA ARG A 278 -38.77 -25.76 -55.58
C ARG A 278 -38.34 -26.88 -56.54
N ARG A 279 -37.25 -27.59 -56.25
CA ARG A 279 -36.80 -28.75 -57.06
C ARG A 279 -37.82 -29.88 -57.03
N ARG A 280 -38.33 -30.24 -55.85
CA ARG A 280 -39.36 -31.28 -55.70
C ARG A 280 -40.65 -30.93 -56.44
N ARG A 281 -41.08 -29.67 -56.39
CA ARG A 281 -42.26 -29.20 -57.15
C ARG A 281 -42.08 -29.29 -58.66
N MET A 282 -40.89 -29.02 -59.19
CA MET A 282 -40.62 -29.18 -60.62
C MET A 282 -40.64 -30.65 -61.06
N LEU A 283 -40.17 -31.56 -60.21
CA LEU A 283 -40.18 -33.01 -60.51
C LEU A 283 -41.58 -33.64 -60.47
N LEU A 284 -42.52 -33.06 -59.72
CA LEU A 284 -43.92 -33.52 -59.67
C LEU A 284 -44.80 -32.93 -60.79
N ALA A 285 -44.29 -31.94 -61.53
CA ALA A 285 -45.00 -31.27 -62.62
C ALA A 285 -44.61 -31.81 -64.02
N LEU A 286 -43.68 -32.76 -64.07
CA LEU A 286 -43.26 -33.53 -65.25
C LEU A 286 -43.92 -34.92 -65.20
#